data_AF-A0A7Y3PHY8-F1
#
_entry.id   AF-A0A7Y3PHY8-F1
#
_cell.length_a   1.000
_cell.length_b   1.000
_cell.length_c   1.000
_cell.angle_alpha   90.00
_cell.angle_beta   90.00
_cell.angle_gamma   90.00
#
_symmetry.space_group_name_H-M   'P 1'
#
loop_
_entity.id
_entity.type
_entity.pdbx_description
1 polymer ?
#
loop_
_entity_poly.entity_id
_entity_poly.type
_entity_poly.pdbx_seq_one_letter_code
_entity_poly.pdbx_strand_id
1 'polypeptide(L)'
;MSFPVQRHRRLRRTSALRRLVAESSLRVDDLITPIFVREGIDSPVEIPSLPGVFQHSVSSATQFCRQMTNQGIPGVIIFGIPNNKDEFGSSAWDPNGIAQIAISEIKSNLGDDLVVMADLCLDEYTSSGHCGVLNVSGDVENDATLELYARVAIAQANAGVDLVGPSGMMDGQVGVIRNALDGEGYENVGIIAYSAKYGSAFYGPFRDAVDVTIVGGGNRNTYQQDFRNSKEALSE
;
A
#
# COMPACT_ATOMS: atom_id res chain seq x y z
N MET A 1 -34.61 30.45 3.67
CA MET A 1 -35.31 31.40 2.79
C MET A 1 -35.52 30.73 1.44
N SER A 2 -36.59 31.04 0.71
CA SER A 2 -36.83 30.47 -0.62
C SER A 2 -36.33 31.39 -1.74
N PHE A 3 -36.31 30.88 -2.98
CA PHE A 3 -36.20 31.72 -4.16
C PHE A 3 -37.39 32.71 -4.20
N PRO A 4 -37.20 34.00 -4.58
CA PRO A 4 -35.99 34.61 -5.15
C PRO A 4 -35.03 35.25 -4.14
N VAL A 5 -35.31 35.15 -2.83
CA VAL A 5 -34.49 35.75 -1.77
C VAL A 5 -33.13 35.05 -1.69
N GLN A 6 -33.14 33.71 -1.68
CA GLN A 6 -31.93 32.89 -1.73
C GLN A 6 -31.56 32.54 -3.18
N ARG A 7 -30.40 33.02 -3.65
CA ARG A 7 -29.89 32.74 -5.00
C ARG A 7 -28.45 32.25 -4.92
N HIS A 8 -28.27 30.94 -4.88
CA HIS A 8 -26.94 30.29 -4.83
C HIS A 8 -26.03 30.70 -6.00
N ARG A 9 -26.59 31.05 -7.16
CA ARG A 9 -25.81 31.54 -8.31
C ARG A 9 -25.04 32.85 -8.01
N ARG A 10 -25.41 33.64 -7.00
CA ARG A 10 -24.70 34.87 -6.64
C ARG A 10 -23.22 34.61 -6.31
N LEU A 11 -22.91 33.54 -5.59
CA LEU A 11 -21.56 33.14 -5.22
C LEU A 11 -20.79 32.40 -6.34
N ARG A 12 -21.46 32.06 -7.45
CA ARG A 12 -20.87 31.29 -8.56
C ARG A 12 -20.46 32.16 -9.76
N ARG A 13 -20.60 33.48 -9.65
CA ARG A 13 -20.49 34.44 -10.76
C ARG A 13 -19.07 34.65 -11.29
N THR A 14 -18.06 34.56 -10.44
CA THR A 14 -16.67 34.83 -10.82
C THR A 14 -15.76 33.74 -10.26
N SER A 15 -14.59 33.57 -10.88
CA SER A 15 -13.54 32.68 -10.36
C SER A 15 -13.13 33.06 -8.94
N ALA A 16 -12.98 34.36 -8.65
CA ALA A 16 -12.66 34.87 -7.33
C ALA A 16 -13.72 34.51 -6.28
N LEU A 17 -15.02 34.70 -6.58
CA LEU A 17 -16.11 34.34 -5.68
C LEU A 17 -16.15 32.83 -5.40
N ARG A 18 -15.95 32.01 -6.45
CA ARG A 18 -15.90 30.54 -6.31
C ARG A 18 -14.76 30.09 -5.42
N ARG A 19 -13.57 30.70 -5.54
CA ARG A 19 -12.43 30.40 -4.66
C ARG A 19 -12.71 30.77 -3.20
N LEU A 20 -13.38 31.90 -2.95
CA LEU A 20 -13.67 32.38 -1.59
C LEU A 20 -14.67 31.49 -0.83
N VAL A 21 -15.52 30.74 -1.56
CA VAL A 21 -16.54 29.87 -0.97
C VAL A 21 -16.29 28.39 -1.23
N ALA A 22 -15.10 28.02 -1.70
CA ALA A 22 -14.74 26.63 -1.93
C ALA A 22 -14.65 25.89 -0.58
N GLU A 23 -15.32 24.75 -0.47
CA GLU A 23 -15.35 23.91 0.75
C GLU A 23 -14.18 22.90 0.78
N SER A 24 -13.45 22.76 -0.33
CA SER A 24 -12.36 21.79 -0.46
C SER A 24 -11.24 22.34 -1.31
N SER A 25 -10.02 21.92 -1.00
CA SER A 25 -8.80 22.18 -1.75
C SER A 25 -7.97 20.90 -1.80
N LEU A 26 -7.13 20.77 -2.83
CA LEU A 26 -6.13 19.71 -2.94
C LEU A 26 -4.74 20.35 -2.94
N ARG A 27 -3.83 19.79 -2.15
CA ARG A 27 -2.44 20.21 -1.99
C ARG A 27 -1.52 19.02 -2.25
N VAL A 28 -0.25 19.29 -2.53
CA VAL A 28 0.78 18.22 -2.65
C VAL A 28 0.93 17.44 -1.35
N ASP A 29 0.72 18.12 -0.22
CA ASP A 29 0.72 17.55 1.14
C ASP A 29 -0.33 16.43 1.33
N ASP A 30 -1.34 16.35 0.46
CA ASP A 30 -2.42 15.35 0.50
C ASP A 30 -2.09 14.08 -0.31
N LEU A 31 -0.94 14.03 -0.98
CA LEU A 31 -0.60 12.99 -1.95
C LEU A 31 0.41 11.96 -1.40
N ILE A 32 0.12 10.68 -1.61
CA ILE A 32 1.06 9.57 -1.44
C ILE A 32 1.18 8.87 -2.79
N THR A 33 2.40 8.65 -3.27
CA THR A 33 2.64 8.02 -4.57
C THR A 33 3.00 6.54 -4.43
N PRO A 34 2.18 5.61 -4.97
CA PRO A 34 2.54 4.21 -5.07
C PRO A 34 3.73 4.00 -6.02
N ILE A 35 4.67 3.15 -5.63
CA ILE A 35 5.81 2.74 -6.47
C ILE A 35 5.95 1.22 -6.48
N PHE A 36 6.18 0.67 -7.68
CA PHE A 36 6.33 -0.76 -7.91
C PHE A 36 7.80 -1.05 -8.14
N VAL A 37 8.43 -1.87 -7.30
CA VAL A 37 9.86 -2.18 -7.39
C VAL A 37 10.04 -3.66 -7.68
N ARG A 38 10.54 -3.97 -8.88
CA ARG A 38 10.70 -5.35 -9.35
C ARG A 38 12.14 -5.83 -9.22
N GLU A 39 12.29 -7.05 -8.75
CA GLU A 39 13.56 -7.74 -8.67
C GLU A 39 14.05 -8.17 -10.07
N GLY A 40 15.37 -8.12 -10.31
CA GLY A 40 15.97 -8.65 -11.54
C GLY A 40 15.77 -7.82 -12.81
N ILE A 41 15.32 -6.57 -12.71
CA ILE A 41 15.30 -5.62 -13.83
C ILE A 41 16.35 -4.52 -13.67
N ASP A 42 16.94 -4.11 -14.79
CA ASP A 42 17.97 -3.06 -14.82
C ASP A 42 17.41 -1.69 -15.24
N SER A 43 16.20 -1.66 -15.81
CA SER A 43 15.53 -0.45 -16.28
C SER A 43 14.01 -0.52 -16.05
N PRO A 44 13.30 0.63 -15.99
CA PRO A 44 11.86 0.64 -15.82
C PRO A 44 11.11 -0.14 -16.89
N VAL A 45 10.13 -0.95 -16.47
CA VAL A 45 9.25 -1.73 -17.34
C VAL A 45 7.84 -1.15 -17.27
N GLU A 46 7.25 -0.84 -18.43
CA GLU A 46 5.90 -0.27 -18.49
C GLU A 46 4.84 -1.30 -18.07
N ILE A 47 3.80 -0.83 -17.38
CA ILE A 47 2.66 -1.64 -16.97
C ILE A 47 1.51 -1.38 -17.95
N PRO A 48 1.18 -2.29 -18.88
CA PRO A 48 0.26 -1.98 -19.99
C PRO A 48 -1.14 -1.56 -19.55
N SER A 49 -1.64 -2.10 -18.43
CA SER A 49 -2.95 -1.76 -17.87
C SER A 49 -2.96 -0.46 -17.05
N LEU A 50 -1.78 0.12 -16.78
CA LEU A 50 -1.60 1.41 -16.11
C LEU A 50 -0.65 2.32 -16.94
N PRO A 51 -1.13 2.92 -18.05
CA PRO A 51 -0.30 3.76 -18.90
C PRO A 51 0.38 4.91 -18.13
N GLY A 52 1.70 5.03 -18.29
CA GLY A 52 2.52 6.01 -17.57
C GLY A 52 3.00 5.56 -16.18
N VAL A 53 2.66 4.34 -15.75
CA VAL A 53 3.17 3.70 -14.53
C VAL A 53 4.14 2.59 -14.91
N PHE A 54 5.20 2.44 -14.12
CA PHE A 54 6.29 1.52 -14.39
C PHE A 54 6.61 0.66 -13.17
N GLN A 55 7.07 -0.56 -13.42
CA GLN A 55 7.86 -1.33 -12.47
C GLN A 55 9.31 -0.85 -12.57
N HIS A 56 9.86 -0.44 -11.44
CA HIS A 56 11.18 0.17 -11.34
C HIS A 56 12.21 -0.84 -10.86
N SER A 57 13.44 -0.74 -11.38
CA SER A 57 14.61 -1.22 -10.65
C SER A 57 14.82 -0.35 -9.40
N VAL A 58 15.53 -0.84 -8.38
CA VAL A 58 15.82 -0.09 -7.15
C VAL A 58 16.43 1.29 -7.47
N SER A 59 17.40 1.36 -8.38
CA SER A 59 18.04 2.62 -8.77
C SER A 59 17.08 3.62 -9.42
N SER A 60 16.21 3.15 -10.32
CA SER A 60 15.21 4.00 -10.96
C SER A 60 14.09 4.42 -10.01
N ALA A 61 13.73 3.58 -9.03
CA ALA A 61 12.78 3.91 -7.98
C ALA A 61 13.31 5.04 -7.08
N THR A 62 14.57 4.97 -6.66
CA THR A 62 15.23 6.02 -5.89
C THR A 62 15.30 7.34 -6.66
N GLN A 63 15.60 7.29 -7.96
CA GLN A 63 15.58 8.49 -8.81
C GLN A 63 14.17 9.08 -8.92
N PHE A 64 13.15 8.24 -9.10
CA PHE A 64 11.75 8.67 -9.15
C PHE A 64 11.32 9.31 -7.83
N CYS A 65 11.65 8.71 -6.68
CA CYS A 65 11.38 9.27 -5.36
C CYS A 65 12.03 10.65 -5.16
N ARG A 66 13.27 10.83 -5.64
CA ARG A 66 13.94 12.15 -5.62
C ARG A 66 13.18 13.18 -6.44
N GLN A 67 12.62 12.80 -7.60
CA GLN A 67 11.79 13.70 -8.40
C GLN A 67 10.49 14.09 -7.68
N MET A 68 9.81 13.11 -7.05
CA MET A 68 8.59 13.36 -6.27
C MET A 68 8.86 14.31 -5.09
N THR A 69 9.97 14.07 -4.37
CA THR A 69 10.43 14.93 -3.26
C THR A 69 10.67 16.36 -3.75
N ASN A 70 11.36 16.54 -4.89
CA ASN A 70 11.58 17.87 -5.49
C ASN A 70 10.29 18.58 -5.93
N GLN A 71 9.21 17.83 -6.19
CA GLN A 71 7.89 18.38 -6.51
C GLN A 71 7.05 18.68 -5.25
N GLY A 72 7.57 18.36 -4.06
CA GLY A 72 6.91 18.58 -2.77
C GLY A 72 5.94 17.48 -2.38
N ILE A 73 5.99 16.30 -3.01
CA ILE A 73 5.19 15.14 -2.57
C ILE A 73 5.84 14.57 -1.31
N PRO A 74 5.09 14.46 -0.19
CA PRO A 74 5.67 14.14 1.11
C PRO A 74 5.89 12.65 1.34
N GLY A 75 5.27 11.75 0.57
CA GLY A 75 5.38 10.32 0.83
C GLY A 75 5.15 9.40 -0.36
N VAL A 76 5.70 8.20 -0.24
CA VAL A 76 5.55 7.09 -1.19
C VAL A 76 5.13 5.81 -0.46
N ILE A 77 4.48 4.90 -1.18
CA ILE A 77 4.25 3.53 -0.69
C ILE A 77 4.84 2.51 -1.65
N ILE A 78 5.70 1.63 -1.13
CA ILE A 78 6.44 0.63 -1.90
C ILE A 78 5.66 -0.67 -1.98
N PHE A 79 5.52 -1.18 -3.20
CA PHE A 79 5.10 -2.55 -3.51
C PHE A 79 6.28 -3.30 -4.13
N GLY A 80 6.72 -4.37 -3.47
CA GLY A 80 7.81 -5.22 -3.94
C GLY A 80 7.30 -6.35 -4.85
N ILE A 81 7.97 -6.59 -5.98
CA ILE A 81 7.66 -7.67 -6.89
C ILE A 81 8.86 -8.63 -6.93
N PRO A 82 8.82 -9.75 -6.18
CA PRO A 82 9.93 -10.70 -6.12
C PRO A 82 10.01 -11.55 -7.39
N ASN A 83 11.19 -12.08 -7.69
CA ASN A 83 11.37 -13.04 -8.78
C ASN A 83 10.82 -14.43 -8.45
N ASN A 84 10.84 -14.80 -7.18
CA ASN A 84 10.43 -16.11 -6.70
C ASN A 84 9.31 -15.98 -5.66
N LYS A 85 8.32 -16.85 -5.79
CA LYS A 85 7.18 -16.97 -4.89
C LYS A 85 7.13 -18.37 -4.30
N ASP A 86 6.77 -18.51 -3.04
CA ASP A 86 6.62 -19.81 -2.36
C ASP A 86 5.32 -19.89 -1.57
N GLU A 87 5.04 -21.03 -0.92
CA GLU A 87 3.79 -21.25 -0.20
C GLU A 87 3.55 -20.25 0.95
N PHE A 88 4.61 -19.74 1.57
CA PHE A 88 4.52 -18.89 2.75
C PHE A 88 4.78 -17.41 2.44
N GLY A 89 5.23 -17.09 1.23
CA GLY A 89 5.68 -15.76 0.85
C GLY A 89 6.98 -15.36 1.54
N SER A 90 7.95 -16.26 1.67
CA SER A 90 9.12 -16.04 2.54
C SER A 90 10.00 -14.84 2.18
N SER A 91 9.99 -14.42 0.90
CA SER A 91 10.68 -13.22 0.44
C SER A 91 10.07 -11.91 0.96
N ALA A 92 8.86 -11.93 1.54
CA ALA A 92 8.25 -10.76 2.16
C ALA A 92 8.99 -10.29 3.42
N TRP A 93 9.67 -11.20 4.12
CA TRP A 93 10.45 -10.90 5.33
C TRP A 93 11.94 -11.26 5.21
N ASP A 94 12.43 -11.54 4.00
CA ASP A 94 13.86 -11.67 3.74
C ASP A 94 14.53 -10.29 3.89
N PRO A 95 15.58 -10.13 4.72
CA PRO A 95 16.35 -8.89 4.78
C PRO A 95 16.93 -8.44 3.42
N ASN A 96 17.12 -9.38 2.49
CA ASN A 96 17.55 -9.11 1.11
C ASN A 96 16.38 -9.15 0.12
N GLY A 97 15.14 -9.16 0.60
CA GLY A 97 13.95 -9.04 -0.22
C GLY A 97 13.87 -7.69 -0.93
N ILE A 98 13.23 -7.68 -2.10
CA ILE A 98 13.19 -6.49 -2.97
C ILE A 98 12.57 -5.26 -2.28
N ALA A 99 11.56 -5.45 -1.43
CA ALA A 99 10.95 -4.37 -0.67
C ALA A 99 11.93 -3.77 0.35
N GLN A 100 12.60 -4.61 1.14
CA GLN A 100 13.58 -4.20 2.15
C GLN A 100 14.77 -3.47 1.51
N ILE A 101 15.30 -3.99 0.40
CA ILE A 101 16.39 -3.34 -0.35
C ILE A 101 15.93 -1.96 -0.85
N ALA A 102 14.72 -1.86 -1.42
CA ALA A 102 14.19 -0.60 -1.92
C ALA A 102 13.99 0.44 -0.81
N ILE A 103 13.40 0.04 0.32
CA ILE A 103 13.20 0.91 1.50
C ILE A 103 14.56 1.45 1.97
N SER A 104 15.53 0.56 2.19
CA SER A 104 16.87 0.93 2.67
C SER A 104 17.58 1.89 1.72
N GLU A 105 17.54 1.63 0.40
CA GLU A 105 18.18 2.49 -0.59
C GLU A 105 17.53 3.88 -0.64
N ILE A 106 16.19 3.94 -0.65
CA ILE A 106 15.46 5.21 -0.70
C ILE A 106 15.72 6.03 0.57
N LYS A 107 15.62 5.41 1.76
CA LYS A 107 15.89 6.09 3.04
C LYS A 107 17.34 6.55 3.14
N SER A 108 18.31 5.78 2.66
CA SER A 108 19.72 6.19 2.65
C SER A 108 19.98 7.41 1.75
N ASN A 109 19.18 7.61 0.70
CA ASN A 109 19.37 8.69 -0.28
C ASN A 109 18.55 9.96 -0.01
N LEU A 110 17.41 9.84 0.69
CA LEU A 110 16.44 10.91 0.90
C LEU A 110 16.18 11.21 2.38
N GLY A 111 16.55 10.32 3.30
CA GLY A 111 16.42 10.54 4.74
C GLY A 111 14.99 10.91 5.16
N ASP A 112 14.87 12.07 5.81
CA ASP A 112 13.61 12.61 6.34
C ASP A 112 12.89 13.54 5.35
N ASP A 113 13.44 13.76 4.15
CA ASP A 113 12.80 14.59 3.13
C ASP A 113 11.59 13.88 2.49
N LEU A 114 11.46 12.55 2.68
CA LEU A 114 10.38 11.74 2.14
C LEU A 114 9.94 10.66 3.14
N VAL A 115 8.64 10.59 3.41
CA VAL A 115 8.03 9.51 4.18
C VAL A 115 7.96 8.25 3.32
N VAL A 116 8.63 7.18 3.74
CA VAL A 116 8.63 5.89 3.08
C VAL A 116 7.66 4.95 3.79
N MET A 117 6.61 4.58 3.09
CA MET A 117 5.67 3.55 3.49
C MET A 117 5.93 2.27 2.70
N ALA A 118 5.61 1.11 3.27
CA ALA A 118 5.69 -0.16 2.57
C ALA A 118 4.39 -0.95 2.74
N ASP A 119 3.93 -1.57 1.66
CA ASP A 119 2.85 -2.54 1.75
C ASP A 119 3.28 -3.75 2.58
N LEU A 120 2.40 -4.20 3.47
CA LEU A 120 2.58 -5.37 4.30
C LEU A 120 1.45 -6.35 3.99
N CYS A 121 1.75 -7.30 3.11
CA CYS A 121 0.89 -8.37 2.65
C CYS A 121 1.77 -9.56 2.21
N LEU A 122 1.15 -10.68 1.87
CA LEU A 122 1.85 -11.85 1.31
C LEU A 122 1.44 -12.16 -0.14
N ASP A 123 0.54 -11.38 -0.75
CA ASP A 123 -0.01 -11.77 -2.05
C ASP A 123 0.99 -11.64 -3.20
N GLU A 124 1.92 -10.70 -3.11
CA GLU A 124 3.00 -10.51 -4.06
C GLU A 124 4.05 -11.63 -3.97
N TYR A 125 4.10 -12.31 -2.82
CA TYR A 125 5.17 -13.22 -2.45
C TYR A 125 4.72 -14.69 -2.40
N THR A 126 3.43 -14.95 -2.23
CA THR A 126 2.89 -16.31 -2.17
C THR A 126 2.68 -16.90 -3.55
N SER A 127 2.91 -18.20 -3.67
CA SER A 127 2.64 -18.96 -4.88
C SER A 127 1.13 -19.08 -5.16
N SER A 128 0.28 -18.89 -4.15
CA SER A 128 -1.19 -18.92 -4.28
C SER A 128 -1.78 -17.59 -4.75
N GLY A 129 -1.10 -16.46 -4.49
CA GLY A 129 -1.60 -15.11 -4.75
C GLY A 129 -2.66 -14.61 -3.78
N HIS A 130 -2.85 -15.31 -2.65
CA HIS A 130 -3.70 -14.87 -1.54
C HIS A 130 -2.94 -13.96 -0.57
N CYS A 131 -3.68 -13.16 0.20
CA CYS A 131 -3.08 -12.24 1.19
C CYS A 131 -2.39 -12.97 2.36
N GLY A 132 -2.61 -14.27 2.51
CA GLY A 132 -2.17 -15.05 3.64
C GLY A 132 -1.92 -16.50 3.27
N VAL A 133 -1.42 -17.26 4.24
CA VAL A 133 -1.15 -18.70 4.08
C VAL A 133 -2.46 -19.48 3.98
N LEU A 134 -2.46 -20.55 3.19
CA LEU A 134 -3.63 -21.39 3.01
C LEU A 134 -3.59 -22.59 3.96
N ASN A 135 -4.73 -22.94 4.55
CA ASN A 135 -4.88 -24.17 5.28
C ASN A 135 -5.08 -25.37 4.33
N VAL A 136 -5.18 -26.58 4.88
CA VAL A 136 -5.39 -27.83 4.11
C VAL A 136 -6.68 -27.86 3.26
N SER A 137 -7.64 -26.99 3.57
CA SER A 137 -8.90 -26.85 2.82
C SER A 137 -8.82 -25.78 1.72
N GLY A 138 -7.70 -25.03 1.65
CA GLY A 138 -7.48 -23.96 0.68
C GLY A 138 -8.02 -22.59 1.12
N ASP A 139 -8.46 -22.44 2.37
CA ASP A 139 -8.88 -21.14 2.91
C ASP A 139 -7.69 -20.40 3.52
N VAL A 140 -7.73 -19.06 3.49
CA VAL A 140 -6.71 -18.23 4.15
C VAL A 140 -6.82 -18.36 5.67
N GLU A 141 -5.73 -18.78 6.30
CA GLU A 141 -5.66 -18.98 7.75
C GLU A 141 -5.23 -17.69 8.46
N ASN A 142 -6.17 -17.06 9.17
CA ASN A 142 -5.98 -15.74 9.78
C ASN A 142 -4.77 -15.69 10.71
N ASP A 143 -4.78 -16.49 11.79
CA ASP A 143 -3.80 -16.37 12.87
C ASP A 143 -2.37 -16.77 12.42
N ALA A 144 -2.27 -17.81 11.59
CA ALA A 144 -1.01 -18.21 10.98
C ALA A 144 -0.45 -17.10 10.06
N THR A 145 -1.33 -16.36 9.38
CA THR A 145 -0.93 -15.20 8.56
C THR A 145 -0.44 -14.04 9.43
N LEU A 146 -1.08 -13.80 10.58
CA LEU A 146 -0.67 -12.74 11.52
C LEU A 146 0.78 -12.92 12.02
N GLU A 147 1.20 -14.16 12.29
CA GLU A 147 2.58 -14.45 12.70
C GLU A 147 3.60 -14.06 11.61
N LEU A 148 3.25 -14.26 10.33
CA LEU A 148 4.10 -13.86 9.22
C LEU A 148 4.08 -12.35 9.02
N TYR A 149 2.93 -11.69 9.19
CA TYR A 149 2.82 -10.23 9.12
C TYR A 149 3.70 -9.52 10.15
N ALA A 150 3.81 -10.08 11.36
CA ALA A 150 4.76 -9.61 12.35
C ALA A 150 6.22 -9.66 11.85
N ARG A 151 6.62 -10.75 11.18
CA ARG A 151 7.97 -10.88 10.60
C ARG A 151 8.22 -9.89 9.48
N VAL A 152 7.23 -9.68 8.60
CA VAL A 152 7.32 -8.67 7.53
C VAL A 152 7.46 -7.28 8.13
N ALA A 153 6.68 -6.92 9.15
CA ALA A 153 6.78 -5.63 9.82
C ALA A 153 8.19 -5.39 10.38
N ILE A 154 8.75 -6.38 11.09
CA ILE A 154 10.10 -6.30 11.65
C ILE A 154 11.15 -6.16 10.53
N ALA A 155 11.02 -6.91 9.44
CA ALA A 155 11.95 -6.81 8.31
C ALA A 155 11.91 -5.43 7.64
N GLN A 156 10.72 -4.86 7.45
CA GLN A 156 10.55 -3.51 6.90
C GLN A 156 11.06 -2.43 7.86
N ALA A 157 10.84 -2.59 9.17
CA ALA A 157 11.37 -1.69 10.20
C ALA A 157 12.90 -1.72 10.25
N ASN A 158 13.51 -2.90 10.15
CA ASN A 158 14.97 -3.05 10.01
C ASN A 158 15.52 -2.32 8.78
N ALA A 159 14.76 -2.26 7.67
CA ALA A 159 15.13 -1.53 6.47
C ALA A 159 14.96 0.00 6.60
N GLY A 160 14.32 0.49 7.67
CA GLY A 160 14.14 1.92 7.96
C GLY A 160 12.81 2.50 7.49
N VAL A 161 11.77 1.68 7.30
CA VAL A 161 10.42 2.17 6.93
C VAL A 161 9.87 3.15 7.99
N ASP A 162 9.15 4.17 7.53
CA ASP A 162 8.46 5.11 8.43
C ASP A 162 7.08 4.58 8.82
N LEU A 163 6.34 4.00 7.87
CA LEU A 163 5.05 3.37 8.11
C LEU A 163 4.90 2.02 7.41
N VAL A 164 4.37 1.03 8.11
CA VAL A 164 3.92 -0.24 7.50
C VAL A 164 2.43 -0.16 7.18
N GLY A 165 2.05 -0.63 5.99
CA GLY A 165 0.67 -0.62 5.49
C GLY A 165 0.07 -2.02 5.40
N PRO A 166 -0.47 -2.59 6.49
CA PRO A 166 -1.05 -3.92 6.47
C PRO A 166 -2.30 -3.93 5.60
N SER A 167 -2.22 -4.57 4.43
CA SER A 167 -3.25 -4.55 3.41
C SER A 167 -3.98 -5.90 3.25
N GLY A 168 -3.67 -6.85 4.12
CA GLY A 168 -4.18 -8.21 4.10
C GLY A 168 -5.66 -8.40 4.39
N MET A 169 -6.22 -7.52 5.23
CA MET A 169 -7.54 -7.69 5.88
C MET A 169 -7.61 -8.93 6.77
N MET A 170 -6.53 -9.21 7.53
CA MET A 170 -6.58 -10.23 8.58
C MET A 170 -7.09 -9.60 9.89
N ASP A 171 -8.01 -10.27 10.56
CA ASP A 171 -8.57 -9.84 11.84
C ASP A 171 -7.44 -9.73 12.87
N GLY A 172 -7.31 -8.56 13.51
CA GLY A 172 -6.28 -8.32 14.53
C GLY A 172 -4.90 -7.96 14.00
N GLN A 173 -4.70 -7.82 12.68
CA GLN A 173 -3.39 -7.50 12.07
C GLN A 173 -2.67 -6.31 12.70
N VAL A 174 -3.41 -5.23 12.99
CA VAL A 174 -2.82 -4.01 13.57
C VAL A 174 -2.24 -4.30 14.96
N GLY A 175 -2.96 -5.02 15.81
CA GLY A 175 -2.52 -5.33 17.17
C GLY A 175 -1.30 -6.24 17.19
N VAL A 176 -1.29 -7.28 16.36
CA VAL A 176 -0.14 -8.21 16.25
C VAL A 176 1.09 -7.49 15.71
N ILE A 177 0.94 -6.69 14.65
CA ILE A 177 2.04 -5.91 14.07
C ILE A 177 2.57 -4.89 15.07
N ARG A 178 1.70 -4.14 15.76
CA ARG A 178 2.12 -3.15 16.77
C ARG A 178 2.92 -3.81 17.88
N ASN A 179 2.43 -4.91 18.45
CA ASN A 179 3.12 -5.64 19.51
C ASN A 179 4.49 -6.16 19.06
N ALA A 180 4.61 -6.64 17.82
CA ALA A 180 5.87 -7.11 17.26
C ALA A 180 6.88 -5.97 17.09
N LEU A 181 6.45 -4.84 16.53
CA LEU A 181 7.28 -3.64 16.38
C LEU A 181 7.76 -3.12 17.74
N ASP A 182 6.87 -3.02 18.73
CA ASP A 182 7.23 -2.56 20.08
C ASP A 182 8.19 -3.53 20.78
N GLY A 183 7.97 -4.84 20.63
CA GLY A 183 8.82 -5.88 21.21
C GLY A 183 10.27 -5.84 20.71
N GLU A 184 10.49 -5.37 19.48
CA GLU A 184 11.81 -5.19 18.86
C GLU A 184 12.35 -3.75 18.96
N GLY A 185 11.65 -2.85 19.67
CA GLY A 185 12.09 -1.47 19.90
C GLY A 185 11.76 -0.46 18.79
N TYR A 186 10.90 -0.82 17.84
CA TYR A 186 10.43 0.05 16.75
C TYR A 186 9.17 0.84 17.12
N GLU A 187 9.17 1.47 18.29
CA GLU A 187 8.03 2.20 18.87
C GLU A 187 7.54 3.35 17.96
N ASN A 188 8.44 3.97 17.20
CA ASN A 188 8.13 5.12 16.34
C ASN A 188 7.69 4.75 14.92
N VAL A 189 7.78 3.48 14.52
CA VAL A 189 7.29 3.04 13.20
C VAL A 189 5.76 3.06 13.21
N GLY A 190 5.17 3.83 12.31
CA GLY A 190 3.73 3.98 12.20
C GLY A 190 3.05 2.79 11.52
N ILE A 191 1.73 2.66 11.71
CA ILE A 191 0.90 1.70 10.98
C ILE A 191 -0.18 2.49 10.24
N ILE A 192 -0.18 2.41 8.91
CA ILE A 192 -1.26 2.93 8.05
C ILE A 192 -2.19 1.78 7.68
N ALA A 193 -3.11 1.46 8.59
CA ALA A 193 -3.98 0.30 8.43
C ALA A 193 -4.94 0.48 7.25
N TYR A 194 -5.00 -0.52 6.37
CA TYR A 194 -6.10 -0.66 5.41
C TYR A 194 -7.31 -1.25 6.15
N SER A 195 -7.91 -0.49 7.07
CA SER A 195 -9.01 -0.97 7.92
C SER A 195 -10.24 -1.38 7.10
N ALA A 196 -10.72 -0.51 6.22
CA ALA A 196 -11.88 -0.80 5.37
C ALA A 196 -11.46 -1.07 3.91
N LYS A 197 -10.88 -2.24 3.63
CA LYS A 197 -10.52 -2.68 2.27
C LYS A 197 -11.52 -3.68 1.72
N TYR A 198 -12.16 -3.29 0.62
CA TYR A 198 -13.29 -4.01 0.04
C TYR A 198 -12.87 -5.03 -1.02
N GLY A 199 -13.62 -6.13 -1.14
CA GLY A 199 -13.58 -7.05 -2.27
C GLY A 199 -14.05 -6.33 -3.54
N SER A 200 -13.10 -5.80 -4.31
CA SER A 200 -13.37 -4.87 -5.39
C SER A 200 -12.87 -5.36 -6.75
N ALA A 201 -13.63 -5.02 -7.80
CA ALA A 201 -13.24 -5.25 -9.20
C ALA A 201 -12.24 -4.20 -9.72
N PHE A 202 -12.03 -3.09 -8.99
CA PHE A 202 -11.11 -2.02 -9.41
C PHE A 202 -9.63 -2.40 -9.33
N TYR A 203 -9.29 -3.53 -8.69
CA TYR A 203 -7.89 -3.93 -8.48
C TYR A 203 -7.24 -4.65 -9.67
N GLY A 204 -7.94 -4.85 -10.79
CA GLY A 204 -7.40 -5.53 -11.98
C GLY A 204 -6.03 -4.97 -12.43
N PRO A 205 -5.93 -3.66 -12.73
CA PRO A 205 -4.66 -3.08 -13.15
C PRO A 205 -3.54 -3.14 -12.10
N PHE A 206 -3.89 -3.10 -10.80
CA PHE A 206 -2.91 -3.30 -9.73
C PHE A 206 -2.38 -4.73 -9.71
N ARG A 207 -3.24 -5.73 -9.91
CA ARG A 207 -2.83 -7.15 -9.97
C ARG A 207 -1.86 -7.41 -11.11
N ASP A 208 -2.05 -6.75 -12.24
CA ASP A 208 -1.07 -6.76 -13.34
C ASP A 208 0.25 -6.08 -12.92
N ALA A 209 0.17 -4.98 -12.16
CA ALA A 209 1.33 -4.22 -11.70
C ALA A 209 2.23 -5.00 -10.72
N VAL A 210 1.69 -5.97 -9.98
CA VAL A 210 2.44 -6.79 -9.02
C VAL A 210 2.58 -8.27 -9.43
N ASP A 211 2.17 -8.63 -10.65
CA ASP A 211 2.14 -10.01 -11.16
C ASP A 211 1.41 -10.99 -10.21
N VAL A 212 0.23 -10.60 -9.72
CA VAL A 212 -0.54 -11.41 -8.77
C VAL A 212 -1.84 -11.90 -9.40
N THR A 213 -2.04 -13.22 -9.35
CA THR A 213 -3.30 -13.87 -9.67
C THR A 213 -3.58 -14.96 -8.63
N ILE A 214 -4.86 -15.22 -8.33
CA ILE A 214 -5.23 -16.32 -7.43
C ILE A 214 -5.12 -17.63 -8.21
N VAL A 215 -4.20 -18.50 -7.80
CA VAL A 215 -4.02 -19.81 -8.41
C VAL A 215 -5.25 -20.69 -8.19
N GLY A 216 -5.70 -21.37 -9.25
CA GLY A 216 -6.94 -22.14 -9.25
C GLY A 216 -8.21 -21.29 -9.45
N GLY A 217 -8.06 -19.96 -9.56
CA GLY A 217 -9.18 -19.04 -9.59
C GLY A 217 -9.80 -18.83 -8.21
N GLY A 218 -10.62 -17.80 -8.06
CA GLY A 218 -11.21 -17.46 -6.78
C GLY A 218 -11.36 -15.97 -6.57
N ASN A 219 -11.56 -15.58 -5.32
CA ASN A 219 -11.73 -14.20 -4.91
C ASN A 219 -11.19 -14.00 -3.49
N ARG A 220 -11.29 -12.77 -3.01
CA ARG A 220 -10.79 -12.35 -1.70
C ARG A 220 -11.92 -12.05 -0.72
N ASN A 221 -13.15 -12.47 -1.03
CA ASN A 221 -14.36 -12.04 -0.33
C ASN A 221 -14.53 -12.69 1.05
N THR A 222 -13.68 -13.67 1.41
CA THR A 222 -13.68 -14.29 2.74
C THR A 222 -12.94 -13.45 3.78
N TYR A 223 -12.21 -12.41 3.37
CA TYR A 223 -11.47 -11.51 4.26
C TYR A 223 -11.56 -10.04 3.82
N GLN A 224 -11.62 -9.73 2.51
CA GLN A 224 -11.92 -8.38 2.05
C GLN A 224 -13.42 -8.10 2.15
N GLN A 225 -13.73 -6.89 2.60
CA GLN A 225 -15.08 -6.49 2.98
C GLN A 225 -16.06 -6.47 1.79
N ASP A 226 -17.33 -6.79 2.03
CA ASP A 226 -18.38 -6.61 1.03
C ASP A 226 -18.63 -5.12 0.74
N PHE A 227 -18.50 -4.70 -0.52
CA PHE A 227 -18.68 -3.30 -0.96
C PHE A 227 -20.07 -2.72 -0.65
N ARG A 228 -21.05 -3.56 -0.29
CA ARG A 228 -22.40 -3.15 0.10
C ARG A 228 -22.48 -2.68 1.56
N ASN A 229 -21.46 -2.95 2.38
CA ASN A 229 -21.54 -2.83 3.84
C ASN A 229 -20.84 -1.59 4.40
N SER A 230 -21.44 -0.40 4.28
CA SER A 230 -20.83 0.82 4.84
C SER A 230 -20.76 0.87 6.37
N LYS A 231 -21.65 0.15 7.08
CA LYS A 231 -21.67 0.14 8.56
C LYS A 231 -20.59 -0.73 9.17
N GLU A 232 -20.25 -1.83 8.51
CA GLU A 232 -19.19 -2.75 8.96
C GLU A 232 -17.82 -2.08 8.90
N ALA A 233 -17.62 -1.13 7.97
CA ALA A 233 -16.39 -0.33 7.90
C ALA A 233 -16.15 0.61 9.10
N LEU A 234 -17.14 0.78 9.98
CA LEU A 234 -16.97 1.48 11.27
C LEU A 234 -16.52 0.54 12.40
N SER A 235 -16.69 -0.77 12.21
CA SER A 235 -16.29 -1.80 13.15
C SER A 235 -14.88 -2.33 12.87
N GLU A 236 -14.48 -2.36 11.59
CA GLU A 236 -13.10 -2.54 11.13
C GLU A 236 -12.16 -1.41 11.59
#